data_AF-A0A010TDS1-F1
#
_entry.id   AF-A0A010TDS1-F1
#
_cell.length_a   1.000
_cell.length_b   1.000
_cell.length_c   1.000
_cell.angle_alpha   90.00
_cell.angle_beta   90.00
_cell.angle_gamma   90.00
#
_symmetry.space_group_name_H-M   'P 1'
#
loop_
_entity.id
_entity.type
_entity.pdbx_description
1 polymer ?
#
loop_
_entity_poly.entity_id
_entity_poly.type
_entity_poly.pdbx_seq_one_letter_code
_entity_poly.pdbx_strand_id
1 'polypeptide(L)'
;MVTLGQIQLRGFCTLNPDSVKEFLKPHAGRGKQEDQWHETLELYDAFLTVTGFDPTTPCLDDFIALRGFMNAEMEYSEDATKDIASQLCDIFIRANVLSETEASLVLSEAQLQCNKKYLAREPSKTQLLVYQSLFSTKEPGCPAYVDFASLGSALSDSSLQFLSNLLSNYLASLTCEQATTDAGLIIGLAQGLLYQNPGIDFGDIHLPATSSTEFISVARASAEWQMHGAGFFREDVAENWKYVSTVILNFFVANNVLHLDKAGRRLLAPN
;
A
#
# COMPACT_ATOMS: atom_id res chain seq x y z
N MET A 1 -0.56 3.13 -7.71
CA MET A 1 -1.95 2.64 -7.81
C MET A 1 -2.37 2.03 -6.48
N VAL A 2 -3.57 2.33 -6.00
CA VAL A 2 -4.19 1.71 -4.81
C VAL A 2 -5.03 0.52 -5.24
N THR A 3 -5.02 -0.55 -4.45
CA THR A 3 -5.85 -1.75 -4.70
C THR A 3 -6.99 -1.87 -3.69
N LEU A 4 -8.06 -2.59 -4.04
CA LEU A 4 -9.15 -2.90 -3.09
C LEU A 4 -8.61 -3.63 -1.85
N GLY A 5 -7.66 -4.55 -2.03
CA GLY A 5 -7.02 -5.25 -0.91
C GLY A 5 -6.31 -4.28 0.06
N GLN A 6 -5.62 -3.26 -0.44
CA GLN A 6 -5.01 -2.22 0.39
C GLN A 6 -6.05 -1.39 1.15
N ILE A 7 -7.17 -1.07 0.51
CA ILE A 7 -8.30 -0.39 1.15
C ILE A 7 -8.88 -1.24 2.28
N GLN A 8 -9.09 -2.53 2.03
CA GLN A 8 -9.59 -3.49 3.03
C GLN A 8 -8.63 -3.68 4.20
N LEU A 9 -7.32 -3.76 3.93
CA LEU A 9 -6.29 -3.86 4.98
C LEU A 9 -6.27 -2.63 5.88
N ARG A 10 -6.53 -1.43 5.33
CA ARG A 10 -6.64 -0.20 6.11
C ARG A 10 -7.89 -0.20 6.99
N GLY A 11 -8.99 -0.71 6.46
CA GLY A 11 -10.31 -0.62 7.06
C GLY A 11 -10.89 0.80 7.04
N PHE A 12 -12.08 0.95 7.64
CA PHE A 12 -12.78 2.22 7.71
C PHE A 12 -12.03 3.25 8.56
N CYS A 13 -11.77 4.42 7.98
CA CYS A 13 -11.09 5.54 8.63
C CYS A 13 -12.02 6.73 8.90
N THR A 14 -13.00 6.97 8.04
CA THR A 14 -13.89 8.13 8.11
C THR A 14 -15.30 7.73 8.57
N LEU A 15 -15.85 6.66 8.00
CA LEU A 15 -17.11 6.06 8.40
C LEU A 15 -16.91 5.27 9.71
N ASN A 16 -17.91 5.31 10.59
CA ASN A 16 -17.89 4.51 11.80
C ASN A 16 -18.15 3.02 11.47
N PRO A 17 -17.23 2.09 11.80
CA PRO A 17 -17.40 0.67 11.46
C PRO A 17 -18.66 0.03 12.06
N ASP A 18 -19.06 0.42 13.28
CA ASP A 18 -20.24 -0.12 13.93
C ASP A 18 -21.52 0.40 13.27
N SER A 19 -21.55 1.67 12.87
CA SER A 19 -22.67 2.23 12.10
C SER A 19 -22.81 1.56 10.73
N VAL A 20 -21.69 1.26 10.05
CA VAL A 20 -21.71 0.50 8.79
C VAL A 20 -22.30 -0.90 9.02
N LYS A 21 -21.82 -1.61 10.04
CA LYS A 21 -22.37 -2.94 10.38
C LYS A 21 -23.86 -2.87 10.70
N GLU A 22 -24.30 -1.89 11.48
CA GLU A 22 -25.71 -1.70 11.81
C GLU A 22 -26.58 -1.40 10.59
N PHE A 23 -26.07 -0.61 9.65
CA PHE A 23 -26.75 -0.35 8.38
C PHE A 23 -26.88 -1.62 7.52
N LEU A 24 -25.86 -2.48 7.51
CA LEU A 24 -25.86 -3.72 6.73
C LEU A 24 -26.69 -4.84 7.37
N LYS A 25 -26.88 -4.85 8.70
CA LYS A 25 -27.63 -5.90 9.44
C LYS A 25 -29.02 -6.25 8.88
N PRO A 26 -29.90 -5.30 8.47
CA PRO A 26 -31.19 -5.61 7.87
C PRO A 26 -31.09 -6.37 6.53
N HIS A 27 -29.91 -6.36 5.92
CA HIS A 27 -29.58 -7.04 4.68
C HIS A 27 -28.77 -8.32 4.91
N ALA A 28 -28.48 -8.65 6.17
CA ALA A 28 -27.73 -9.83 6.56
C ALA A 28 -28.41 -11.11 6.05
N GLY A 29 -27.62 -11.99 5.41
CA GLY A 29 -28.12 -13.25 4.82
C GLY A 29 -28.47 -13.16 3.33
N ARG A 30 -28.23 -12.01 2.69
CA ARG A 30 -28.20 -11.88 1.22
C ARG A 30 -26.83 -12.18 0.62
N GLY A 31 -25.91 -12.75 1.43
CA GLY A 31 -24.59 -13.27 1.05
C GLY A 31 -23.84 -12.32 0.13
N LYS A 32 -23.83 -12.63 -1.17
CA LYS A 32 -23.14 -11.86 -2.21
C LYS A 32 -23.49 -10.36 -2.21
N GLN A 33 -24.74 -9.99 -1.93
CA GLN A 33 -25.13 -8.56 -1.92
C GLN A 33 -24.57 -7.81 -0.71
N GLU A 34 -24.43 -8.49 0.42
CA GLU A 34 -23.89 -7.91 1.66
C GLU A 34 -22.39 -7.64 1.50
N ASP A 35 -21.64 -8.63 0.99
CA ASP A 35 -20.20 -8.50 0.71
C ASP A 35 -19.94 -7.34 -0.28
N GLN A 36 -20.72 -7.28 -1.36
CA GLN A 36 -20.65 -6.23 -2.37
C GLN A 36 -20.91 -4.82 -1.81
N TRP A 37 -21.90 -4.68 -0.93
CA TRP A 37 -22.19 -3.41 -0.27
C TRP A 37 -21.10 -3.03 0.72
N HIS A 38 -20.53 -4.00 1.43
CA HIS A 38 -19.40 -3.76 2.31
C HIS A 38 -18.19 -3.23 1.54
N GLU A 39 -17.79 -3.90 0.45
CA GLU A 39 -16.70 -3.46 -0.44
C GLU A 39 -16.96 -2.05 -1.01
N THR A 40 -18.20 -1.79 -1.43
CA THR A 40 -18.58 -0.47 -1.96
C THR A 40 -18.44 0.63 -0.90
N LEU A 41 -18.80 0.34 0.36
CA LEU A 41 -18.64 1.29 1.47
C LEU A 41 -17.17 1.49 1.85
N GLU A 42 -16.33 0.46 1.78
CA GLU A 42 -14.88 0.57 1.99
C GLU A 42 -14.23 1.46 0.93
N LEU A 43 -14.60 1.31 -0.33
CA LEU A 43 -14.15 2.18 -1.43
C LEU A 43 -14.59 3.63 -1.22
N TYR A 44 -15.84 3.83 -0.80
CA TYR A 44 -16.36 5.16 -0.49
C TYR A 44 -15.60 5.79 0.68
N ASP A 45 -15.38 5.05 1.77
CA ASP A 45 -14.59 5.51 2.91
C ASP A 45 -13.16 5.90 2.53
N ALA A 46 -12.51 5.12 1.68
CA ALA A 46 -11.19 5.45 1.17
C ALA A 46 -11.18 6.75 0.37
N PHE A 47 -12.18 6.95 -0.50
CA PHE A 47 -12.37 8.21 -1.21
C PHE A 47 -12.56 9.40 -0.25
N LEU A 48 -13.40 9.26 0.77
CA LEU A 48 -13.63 10.31 1.76
C LEU A 48 -12.35 10.65 2.52
N THR A 49 -11.59 9.63 2.92
CA THR A 49 -10.32 9.77 3.63
C THR A 49 -9.27 10.47 2.77
N VAL A 50 -9.16 10.08 1.49
CA VAL A 50 -8.21 10.68 0.55
C VAL A 50 -8.56 12.14 0.23
N THR A 51 -9.84 12.47 0.13
CA THR A 51 -10.30 13.83 -0.23
C THR A 51 -10.53 14.75 0.97
N GLY A 52 -10.36 14.26 2.20
CA GLY A 52 -10.55 15.05 3.42
C GLY A 52 -11.99 15.53 3.61
N PHE A 53 -12.97 14.71 3.21
CA PHE A 53 -14.38 15.08 3.16
C PHE A 53 -14.95 15.46 4.53
N ASP A 54 -15.81 16.49 4.56
CA ASP A 54 -16.64 16.87 5.70
C ASP A 54 -18.00 16.15 5.61
N PRO A 55 -18.33 15.25 6.54
CA PRO A 55 -19.53 14.40 6.50
C PRO A 55 -20.87 15.14 6.65
N THR A 56 -20.86 16.46 6.84
CA THR A 56 -22.08 17.20 7.19
C THR A 56 -23.05 17.44 6.03
N THR A 57 -22.68 17.25 4.76
CA THR A 57 -23.65 17.20 3.64
C THR A 57 -23.09 16.51 2.39
N PRO A 58 -23.31 15.20 2.17
CA PRO A 58 -23.00 14.57 0.89
C PRO A 58 -23.78 15.26 -0.23
N CYS A 59 -23.05 15.64 -1.28
CA CYS A 59 -23.58 16.29 -2.47
C CYS A 59 -23.45 15.35 -3.67
N LEU A 60 -24.23 15.61 -4.72
CA LEU A 60 -24.22 14.80 -5.95
C LEU A 60 -22.80 14.64 -6.54
N ASP A 61 -21.99 15.68 -6.42
CA ASP A 61 -20.60 15.70 -6.90
C ASP A 61 -19.71 14.68 -6.17
N ASP A 62 -20.01 14.26 -4.94
CA ASP A 62 -19.23 13.25 -4.21
C ASP A 62 -19.33 11.88 -4.87
N PHE A 63 -20.53 11.49 -5.31
CA PHE A 63 -20.76 10.22 -5.99
C PHE A 63 -20.15 10.21 -7.39
N ILE A 64 -20.18 11.36 -8.08
CA ILE A 64 -19.51 11.53 -9.38
C ILE A 64 -17.98 11.49 -9.20
N ALA A 65 -17.45 12.16 -8.17
CA ALA A 65 -16.02 12.17 -7.86
C ALA A 65 -15.51 10.78 -7.44
N LEU A 66 -16.32 9.98 -6.74
CA LEU A 66 -15.96 8.60 -6.41
C LEU A 66 -15.67 7.75 -7.67
N ARG A 67 -16.47 7.90 -8.73
CA ARG A 67 -16.18 7.24 -10.02
C ARG A 67 -14.85 7.70 -10.60
N GLY A 68 -14.50 8.97 -10.40
CA GLY A 68 -13.20 9.52 -10.77
C GLY A 68 -12.05 8.91 -9.96
N PHE A 69 -12.22 8.75 -8.64
CA PHE A 69 -11.25 8.09 -7.76
C PHE A 69 -10.98 6.65 -8.18
N MET A 70 -12.01 5.84 -8.40
CA MET A 70 -11.86 4.43 -8.81
C MET A 70 -11.12 4.31 -10.15
N ASN A 71 -11.36 5.22 -11.09
CA ASN A 71 -10.66 5.22 -12.38
C ASN A 71 -9.21 5.72 -12.27
N ALA A 72 -9.00 6.83 -11.56
CA ALA A 72 -7.68 7.49 -11.50
C ALA A 72 -6.69 6.75 -10.59
N GLU A 73 -7.13 6.26 -9.44
CA GLU A 73 -6.24 5.71 -8.41
C GLU A 73 -6.19 4.18 -8.40
N MET A 74 -7.24 3.53 -8.93
CA MET A 74 -7.38 2.07 -8.94
C MET A 74 -7.48 1.48 -10.35
N GLU A 75 -7.42 2.31 -11.40
CA GLU A 75 -7.45 1.89 -12.81
C GLU A 75 -8.71 1.10 -13.21
N TYR A 76 -9.83 1.28 -12.51
CA TYR A 76 -11.09 0.63 -12.88
C TYR A 76 -11.62 1.18 -14.21
N SER A 77 -12.19 0.30 -15.04
CA SER A 77 -12.85 0.68 -16.28
C SER A 77 -14.12 1.49 -16.00
N GLU A 78 -14.57 2.28 -16.98
CA GLU A 78 -15.81 3.08 -16.83
C GLU A 78 -17.00 2.21 -16.40
N ASP A 79 -17.17 1.03 -17.01
CA ASP A 79 -18.24 0.09 -16.66
C ASP A 79 -18.12 -0.39 -15.21
N ALA A 80 -16.92 -0.78 -14.77
CA ALA A 80 -16.69 -1.20 -13.39
C ALA A 80 -16.96 -0.07 -12.38
N THR A 81 -16.58 1.17 -12.70
CA THR A 81 -16.89 2.31 -11.83
C THR A 81 -18.40 2.58 -11.75
N LYS A 82 -19.15 2.39 -12.84
CA LYS A 82 -20.61 2.57 -12.86
C LYS A 82 -21.31 1.49 -12.03
N ASP A 83 -20.90 0.24 -12.17
CA ASP A 83 -21.48 -0.90 -11.43
C ASP A 83 -21.27 -0.77 -9.91
N ILE A 84 -20.14 -0.23 -9.47
CA ILE A 84 -19.90 0.04 -8.04
C ILE A 84 -20.65 1.29 -7.59
N ALA A 85 -20.64 2.36 -8.39
CA ALA A 85 -21.37 3.58 -8.08
C ALA A 85 -22.90 3.35 -8.00
N SER A 86 -23.46 2.43 -8.79
CA SER A 86 -24.88 2.09 -8.71
C SER A 86 -25.23 1.42 -7.39
N GLN A 87 -24.34 0.56 -6.87
CA GLN A 87 -24.53 -0.04 -5.55
C GLN A 87 -24.49 1.01 -4.44
N LEU A 88 -23.58 1.99 -4.54
CA LEU A 88 -23.54 3.09 -3.59
C LEU A 88 -24.81 3.96 -3.69
N CYS A 89 -25.28 4.25 -4.90
CA CYS A 89 -26.52 4.98 -5.10
C CYS A 89 -27.71 4.23 -4.45
N ASP A 90 -27.81 2.91 -4.64
CA ASP A 90 -28.85 2.09 -4.01
C ASP A 90 -28.81 2.16 -2.48
N ILE A 91 -27.62 2.13 -1.89
CA ILE A 91 -27.40 2.30 -0.45
C ILE A 91 -27.96 3.66 0.02
N PHE A 92 -27.60 4.73 -0.68
CA PHE A 92 -27.96 6.10 -0.30
C PHE A 92 -29.41 6.47 -0.61
N ILE A 93 -30.04 5.86 -1.63
CA ILE A 93 -31.48 5.95 -1.87
C ILE A 93 -32.25 5.33 -0.70
N ARG A 94 -31.84 4.14 -0.24
CA ARG A 94 -32.48 3.46 0.90
C ARG A 94 -32.31 4.24 2.21
N ALA A 95 -31.22 4.99 2.34
CA ALA A 95 -30.98 5.88 3.46
C ALA A 95 -31.72 7.23 3.35
N ASN A 96 -32.51 7.46 2.29
CA ASN A 96 -33.17 8.73 1.96
C ASN A 96 -32.20 9.92 1.83
N VAL A 97 -30.97 9.66 1.37
CA VAL A 97 -29.95 10.70 1.12
C VAL A 97 -29.93 11.10 -0.36
N LEU A 98 -30.22 10.18 -1.27
CA LEU A 98 -30.33 10.43 -2.71
C LEU A 98 -31.72 10.06 -3.24
N SER A 99 -32.17 10.77 -4.28
CA SER A 99 -33.30 10.37 -5.12
C SER A 99 -32.86 9.48 -6.30
N GLU A 100 -33.79 8.73 -6.90
CA GLU A 100 -33.53 7.94 -8.11
C GLU A 100 -33.09 8.81 -9.30
N THR A 101 -33.60 10.04 -9.39
CA THR A 101 -33.22 11.02 -10.41
C THR A 101 -31.75 11.42 -10.25
N GLU A 102 -31.33 11.71 -9.02
CA GLU A 102 -29.93 12.04 -8.71
C GLU A 102 -29.00 10.86 -8.99
N ALA A 103 -29.38 9.65 -8.58
CA ALA A 103 -28.62 8.44 -8.91
C ALA A 103 -28.45 8.25 -10.43
N SER A 104 -29.53 8.48 -11.21
CA SER A 104 -29.47 8.40 -12.67
C SER A 104 -28.48 9.41 -13.26
N LEU A 105 -28.42 10.63 -12.70
CA LEU A 105 -27.45 11.65 -13.11
C LEU A 105 -26.01 11.18 -12.85
N VAL A 106 -25.71 10.68 -11.65
CA VAL A 106 -24.39 10.15 -11.28
C VAL A 106 -23.92 9.08 -12.26
N LEU A 107 -24.80 8.14 -12.62
CA LEU A 107 -24.47 7.01 -13.49
C LEU A 107 -24.34 7.41 -14.97
N SER A 108 -25.05 8.47 -15.37
CA SER A 108 -24.99 9.00 -16.74
C SER A 108 -23.77 9.91 -17.01
N GLU A 109 -23.14 10.43 -15.95
CA GLU A 109 -22.01 11.35 -16.08
C GLU A 109 -20.83 10.69 -16.80
N ALA A 110 -20.21 11.43 -17.71
CA ALA A 110 -19.09 10.91 -18.51
C ALA A 110 -17.85 10.72 -17.63
N GLN A 111 -17.09 9.63 -17.82
CA GLN A 111 -15.92 9.33 -16.99
C GLN A 111 -14.90 10.48 -16.94
N LEU A 112 -14.72 11.21 -18.04
CA LEU A 112 -13.85 12.38 -18.08
C LEU A 112 -14.27 13.47 -17.09
N GLN A 113 -15.57 13.67 -16.88
CA GLN A 113 -16.09 14.63 -15.91
C GLN A 113 -15.97 14.09 -14.49
N CYS A 114 -16.19 12.78 -14.28
CA CYS A 114 -15.91 12.12 -13.00
C CYS A 114 -14.46 12.35 -12.56
N ASN A 115 -13.49 12.14 -13.46
CA ASN A 115 -12.06 12.35 -13.18
C ASN A 115 -11.78 13.83 -12.83
N LYS A 116 -12.38 14.79 -13.54
CA LYS A 116 -12.23 16.22 -13.22
C LYS A 116 -12.78 16.57 -11.85
N LYS A 117 -13.95 16.03 -11.49
CA LYS A 117 -14.59 16.24 -10.18
C LYS A 117 -13.73 15.66 -9.06
N TYR A 118 -13.16 14.47 -9.26
CA TYR A 118 -12.20 13.89 -8.33
C TYR A 118 -10.97 14.78 -8.12
N LEU A 119 -10.31 15.20 -9.20
CA LEU A 119 -9.12 16.05 -9.10
C LEU A 119 -9.40 17.41 -8.45
N ALA A 120 -10.60 17.97 -8.67
CA ALA A 120 -11.03 19.21 -8.04
C ALA A 120 -11.19 19.11 -6.50
N ARG A 121 -11.19 17.89 -5.94
CA ARG A 121 -11.19 17.65 -4.49
C ARG A 121 -9.78 17.63 -3.89
N GLU A 122 -8.74 17.89 -4.68
CA GLU A 122 -7.35 17.96 -4.22
C GLU A 122 -6.93 16.72 -3.40
N PRO A 123 -6.99 15.51 -3.99
CA PRO A 123 -6.75 14.28 -3.24
C PRO A 123 -5.38 14.27 -2.54
N SER A 124 -5.38 13.82 -1.29
CA SER A 124 -4.20 13.77 -0.45
C SER A 124 -3.24 12.68 -0.90
N LYS A 125 -2.11 13.09 -1.49
CA LYS A 125 -1.00 12.19 -1.87
C LYS A 125 -0.49 11.39 -0.67
N THR A 126 -0.47 11.99 0.51
CA THR A 126 -0.04 11.31 1.74
C THR A 126 -0.99 10.17 2.10
N GLN A 127 -2.31 10.39 2.02
CA GLN A 127 -3.28 9.32 2.30
C GLN A 127 -3.20 8.21 1.25
N LEU A 128 -3.06 8.55 -0.03
CA LEU A 128 -2.83 7.57 -1.10
C LEU A 128 -1.58 6.72 -0.84
N LEU A 129 -0.48 7.35 -0.40
CA LEU A 129 0.74 6.64 -0.07
C LEU A 129 0.56 5.71 1.15
N VAL A 130 -0.23 6.12 2.16
CA VAL A 130 -0.57 5.25 3.30
C VAL A 130 -1.30 3.99 2.85
N TYR A 131 -2.28 4.08 1.95
CA TYR A 131 -2.92 2.89 1.38
C TYR A 131 -1.92 2.02 0.62
N GLN A 132 -1.05 2.64 -0.20
CA GLN A 132 -0.02 1.92 -0.96
C GLN A 132 1.02 1.23 -0.06
N SER A 133 1.19 1.72 1.17
CA SER A 133 2.15 1.23 2.17
C SER A 133 1.65 0.01 2.95
N LEU A 134 0.43 -0.48 2.71
CA LEU A 134 -0.15 -1.62 3.44
C LEU A 134 -0.06 -2.90 2.63
N PHE A 135 0.45 -3.96 3.27
CA PHE A 135 0.63 -5.26 2.65
C PHE A 135 0.04 -6.38 3.50
N SER A 136 -0.59 -7.34 2.85
CA SER A 136 -1.08 -8.55 3.50
C SER A 136 0.08 -9.36 4.06
N THR A 137 -0.17 -10.02 5.19
CA THR A 137 0.74 -11.00 5.79
C THR A 137 0.07 -12.37 5.79
N LYS A 138 0.77 -13.39 6.30
CA LYS A 138 0.21 -14.72 6.50
C LYS A 138 -1.00 -14.72 7.45
N GLU A 139 -1.07 -13.74 8.35
CA GLU A 139 -2.11 -13.62 9.36
C GLU A 139 -3.20 -12.65 8.88
N PRO A 140 -4.47 -13.10 8.76
CA PRO A 140 -5.54 -12.23 8.33
C PRO A 140 -5.77 -11.10 9.34
N GLY A 141 -5.96 -9.88 8.84
CA GLY A 141 -6.19 -8.69 9.67
C GLY A 141 -4.96 -8.10 10.35
N CYS A 142 -3.75 -8.60 10.04
CA CYS A 142 -2.49 -8.03 10.51
C CYS A 142 -1.66 -7.53 9.33
N PRO A 143 -1.96 -6.33 8.77
CA PRO A 143 -1.18 -5.77 7.68
C PRO A 143 0.22 -5.36 8.14
N ALA A 144 1.21 -5.58 7.27
CA ALA A 144 2.52 -4.97 7.43
C ALA A 144 2.51 -3.58 6.78
N TYR A 145 2.99 -2.57 7.51
CA TYR A 145 3.19 -1.21 7.00
C TYR A 145 4.63 -1.03 6.51
N VAL A 146 4.78 -0.52 5.29
CA VAL A 146 6.05 -0.26 4.64
C VAL A 146 6.18 1.25 4.41
N ASP A 147 7.13 1.92 5.07
CA ASP A 147 7.26 3.37 4.99
C ASP A 147 7.93 3.86 3.70
N PHE A 148 7.18 3.89 2.60
CA PHE A 148 7.66 4.44 1.33
C PHE A 148 7.98 5.94 1.39
N ALA A 149 7.41 6.69 2.34
CA ALA A 149 7.68 8.12 2.48
C ALA A 149 9.15 8.40 2.82
N SER A 150 9.80 7.49 3.55
CA SER A 150 11.23 7.59 3.90
C SER A 150 12.18 7.56 2.69
N LEU A 151 11.74 7.00 1.56
CA LEU A 151 12.51 6.97 0.31
C LEU A 151 12.41 8.30 -0.45
N GLY A 152 11.39 9.12 -0.14
CA GLY A 152 11.22 10.47 -0.66
C GLY A 152 11.29 10.55 -2.19
N SER A 153 12.00 11.55 -2.70
CA SER A 153 12.15 11.81 -4.13
C SER A 153 13.05 10.80 -4.86
N ALA A 154 13.69 9.88 -4.15
CA ALA A 154 14.47 8.81 -4.77
C ALA A 154 13.59 7.68 -5.32
N LEU A 155 12.32 7.62 -4.91
CA LEU A 155 11.36 6.62 -5.37
C LEU A 155 10.44 7.22 -6.44
N SER A 156 10.68 6.85 -7.70
CA SER A 156 9.75 7.12 -8.80
C SER A 156 8.50 6.25 -8.71
N ASP A 157 7.44 6.62 -9.45
CA ASP A 157 6.20 5.82 -9.50
C ASP A 157 6.44 4.40 -10.03
N SER A 158 7.35 4.24 -11.01
CA SER A 158 7.80 2.94 -11.53
C SER A 158 8.51 2.12 -10.45
N SER A 159 9.41 2.74 -9.69
CA SER A 159 10.11 2.10 -8.58
C SER A 159 9.16 1.67 -7.46
N LEU A 160 8.18 2.53 -7.13
CA LEU A 160 7.15 2.23 -6.13
C LEU A 160 6.32 1.02 -6.56
N GLN A 161 5.88 0.98 -7.83
CA GLN A 161 5.08 -0.13 -8.35
C GLN A 161 5.89 -1.43 -8.37
N PHE A 162 7.14 -1.38 -8.83
CA PHE A 162 8.04 -2.53 -8.82
C PHE A 162 8.26 -3.06 -7.40
N LEU A 163 8.62 -2.19 -6.45
CA LEU A 163 8.88 -2.57 -5.07
C LEU A 163 7.62 -3.11 -4.38
N SER A 164 6.46 -2.49 -4.63
CA SER A 164 5.16 -2.97 -4.13
C SER A 164 4.85 -4.39 -4.61
N ASN A 165 5.13 -4.71 -5.87
CA ASN A 165 4.92 -6.05 -6.40
C ASN A 165 5.83 -7.09 -5.72
N LEU A 166 7.10 -6.75 -5.48
CA LEU A 166 8.02 -7.64 -4.76
C LEU A 166 7.58 -7.85 -3.30
N LEU A 167 7.20 -6.77 -2.62
CA LEU A 167 6.76 -6.79 -1.22
C LEU A 167 5.47 -7.59 -1.03
N SER A 168 4.50 -7.44 -1.94
CA SER A 168 3.23 -8.17 -1.87
C SER A 168 3.44 -9.69 -1.86
N ASN A 169 4.34 -10.20 -2.70
CA ASN A 169 4.67 -11.62 -2.73
C ASN A 169 5.49 -12.07 -1.51
N TYR A 170 6.46 -11.24 -1.10
CA TYR A 170 7.35 -11.57 0.01
C TYR A 170 6.63 -11.61 1.36
N LEU A 171 5.95 -10.52 1.71
CA LEU A 171 5.33 -10.32 3.03
C LEU A 171 4.12 -11.22 3.28
N ALA A 172 3.38 -11.60 2.22
CA ALA A 172 2.21 -12.47 2.33
C ALA A 172 2.53 -13.85 2.93
N SER A 173 3.80 -14.29 2.88
CA SER A 173 4.24 -15.58 3.41
C SER A 173 4.70 -15.52 4.88
N LEU A 174 4.88 -14.32 5.42
CA LEU A 174 5.51 -14.08 6.72
C LEU A 174 4.47 -13.85 7.83
N THR A 175 4.84 -14.15 9.08
CA THR A 175 4.05 -13.73 10.24
C THR A 175 4.05 -12.20 10.34
N CYS A 176 3.09 -11.63 11.07
CA CYS A 176 2.98 -10.17 11.16
C CYS A 176 4.23 -9.51 11.78
N GLU A 177 4.82 -10.15 12.80
CA GLU A 177 6.06 -9.71 13.44
C GLU A 177 7.26 -9.73 12.47
N GLN A 178 7.41 -10.81 11.72
CA GLN A 178 8.48 -10.96 10.72
C GLN A 178 8.29 -9.96 9.58
N ALA A 179 7.07 -9.84 9.05
CA ALA A 179 6.76 -8.92 7.97
C ALA A 179 7.04 -7.46 8.35
N THR A 180 6.70 -7.05 9.59
CA THR A 180 6.98 -5.70 10.09
C THR A 180 8.47 -5.43 10.23
N THR A 181 9.21 -6.41 10.76
CA THR A 181 10.67 -6.31 10.91
C THR A 181 11.35 -6.23 9.54
N ASP A 182 11.01 -7.14 8.64
CA ASP A 182 11.59 -7.21 7.30
C ASP A 182 11.22 -5.98 6.46
N ALA A 183 10.00 -5.45 6.58
CA ALA A 183 9.60 -4.21 5.91
C ALA A 183 10.54 -3.04 6.22
N GLY A 184 10.88 -2.83 7.49
CA GLY A 184 11.82 -1.80 7.92
C GLY A 184 13.22 -2.03 7.35
N LEU A 185 13.71 -3.27 7.39
CA LEU A 185 15.03 -3.64 6.86
C LEU A 185 15.09 -3.48 5.33
N ILE A 186 14.05 -3.89 4.60
CA ILE A 186 13.95 -3.75 3.15
C ILE A 186 14.00 -2.28 2.77
N ILE A 187 13.23 -1.43 3.45
CA ILE A 187 13.22 0.01 3.15
C ILE A 187 14.57 0.65 3.45
N GLY A 188 15.22 0.33 4.57
CA GLY A 188 16.57 0.84 4.88
C GLY A 188 17.62 0.41 3.84
N LEU A 189 17.59 -0.86 3.41
CA LEU A 189 18.48 -1.37 2.37
C LEU A 189 18.17 -0.75 0.99
N ALA A 190 16.90 -0.59 0.64
CA ALA A 190 16.47 0.07 -0.59
C ALA A 190 16.91 1.53 -0.65
N GLN A 191 16.82 2.25 0.47
CA GLN A 191 17.33 3.61 0.61
C GLN A 191 18.84 3.67 0.34
N GLY A 192 19.60 2.71 0.90
CA GLY A 192 21.04 2.58 0.64
C GLY A 192 21.36 2.34 -0.83
N LEU A 193 20.60 1.48 -1.51
CA LEU A 193 20.77 1.19 -2.95
C LEU A 193 20.48 2.41 -3.82
N LEU A 194 19.38 3.10 -3.56
CA LEU A 194 19.01 4.32 -4.29
C LEU A 194 20.04 5.44 -4.07
N TYR A 195 20.58 5.57 -2.86
CA TYR A 195 21.63 6.54 -2.56
C TYR A 195 22.93 6.27 -3.35
N GLN A 196 23.31 5.00 -3.50
CA GLN A 196 24.49 4.61 -4.28
C GLN A 196 24.29 4.71 -5.80
N ASN A 197 23.04 4.73 -6.26
CA ASN A 197 22.66 4.73 -7.67
C ASN A 197 21.70 5.89 -7.98
N PRO A 198 22.15 7.16 -7.81
CA PRO A 198 21.28 8.31 -7.92
C PRO A 198 20.70 8.44 -9.34
N GLY A 199 19.38 8.61 -9.42
CA GLY A 199 18.65 8.79 -10.68
C GLY A 199 18.40 7.50 -11.46
N ILE A 200 18.74 6.34 -10.91
CA ILE A 200 18.39 5.03 -11.46
C ILE A 200 17.11 4.54 -10.78
N ASP A 201 16.13 4.12 -11.56
CA ASP A 201 14.91 3.50 -11.02
C ASP A 201 15.26 2.20 -10.29
N PHE A 202 14.63 1.95 -9.15
CA PHE A 202 14.93 0.78 -8.31
C PHE A 202 14.78 -0.55 -9.08
N GLY A 203 13.79 -0.62 -9.98
CA GLY A 203 13.55 -1.79 -10.82
C GLY A 203 14.68 -2.11 -11.81
N ASP A 204 15.55 -1.14 -12.11
CA ASP A 204 16.69 -1.29 -13.00
C ASP A 204 18.01 -1.54 -12.26
N ILE A 205 17.98 -1.52 -10.91
CA ILE A 205 19.16 -1.78 -10.09
C ILE A 205 19.43 -3.29 -10.05
N HIS A 206 20.47 -3.70 -10.77
CA HIS A 206 21.01 -5.07 -10.76
C HIS A 206 22.50 -5.02 -10.48
N LEU A 207 22.90 -5.10 -9.21
CA LEU A 207 24.31 -4.97 -8.85
C LEU A 207 25.09 -6.24 -9.19
N PRO A 208 26.18 -6.16 -9.97
CA PRO A 208 27.04 -7.30 -10.23
C PRO A 208 27.70 -7.79 -8.92
N ALA A 209 28.30 -8.97 -8.95
CA ALA A 209 28.73 -9.64 -7.73
C ALA A 209 29.77 -8.86 -6.89
N THR A 210 30.65 -8.11 -7.55
CA THR A 210 31.63 -7.24 -6.88
C THR A 210 30.95 -6.07 -6.16
N SER A 211 30.09 -5.33 -6.86
CA SER A 211 29.34 -4.19 -6.31
C SER A 211 28.34 -4.63 -5.23
N SER A 212 27.73 -5.80 -5.39
CA SER A 212 26.89 -6.41 -4.35
C SER A 212 27.68 -6.71 -3.08
N THR A 213 28.90 -7.24 -3.21
CA THR A 213 29.78 -7.52 -2.07
C THR A 213 30.18 -6.24 -1.33
N GLU A 214 30.49 -5.18 -2.08
CA GLU A 214 30.79 -3.85 -1.52
C GLU A 214 29.57 -3.28 -0.79
N PHE A 215 28.40 -3.31 -1.41
CA PHE A 215 27.14 -2.88 -0.80
C PHE A 215 26.85 -3.63 0.51
N ILE A 216 26.94 -4.96 0.50
CA ILE A 216 26.73 -5.80 1.69
C ILE A 216 27.73 -5.46 2.79
N SER A 217 29.00 -5.22 2.44
CA SER A 217 30.01 -4.84 3.42
C SER A 217 29.70 -3.50 4.08
N VAL A 218 29.21 -2.51 3.31
CA VAL A 218 28.78 -1.21 3.83
C VAL A 218 27.55 -1.36 4.71
N ALA A 219 26.53 -2.10 4.24
CA ALA A 219 25.31 -2.36 5.00
C ALA A 219 25.61 -3.01 6.36
N ARG A 220 26.54 -3.98 6.39
CA ARG A 220 27.01 -4.61 7.62
C ARG A 220 27.65 -3.60 8.56
N ALA A 221 28.63 -2.84 8.09
CA ALA A 221 29.32 -1.86 8.91
C ALA A 221 28.36 -0.81 9.48
N SER A 222 27.39 -0.35 8.68
CA SER A 222 26.35 0.58 9.12
C SER A 222 25.43 -0.03 10.18
N ALA A 223 24.97 -1.27 10.00
CA ALA A 223 24.14 -1.96 10.97
C ALA A 223 24.87 -2.20 12.31
N GLU A 224 26.14 -2.63 12.26
CA GLU A 224 26.97 -2.82 13.45
C GLU A 224 27.19 -1.48 14.18
N TRP A 225 27.47 -0.40 13.44
CA TRP A 225 27.67 0.93 14.01
C TRP A 225 26.41 1.50 14.67
N GLN A 226 25.24 1.34 14.03
CA GLN A 226 23.95 1.77 14.61
C GLN A 226 23.63 1.05 15.91
N MET A 227 23.82 -0.27 15.95
CA MET A 227 23.61 -1.09 17.15
C MET A 227 24.56 -0.68 18.29
N HIS A 228 25.85 -0.50 18.00
CA HIS A 228 26.80 -0.02 18.99
C HIS A 228 26.49 1.39 19.48
N GLY A 229 26.08 2.29 18.57
CA GLY A 229 25.66 3.64 18.92
C GLY A 229 24.44 3.66 19.84
N ALA A 230 23.56 2.66 19.75
CA ALA A 230 22.42 2.47 20.64
C ALA A 230 22.75 1.71 21.95
N GLY A 231 24.01 1.33 22.17
CA GLY A 231 24.47 0.68 23.41
C GLY A 231 24.34 -0.84 23.44
N PHE A 232 24.07 -1.48 22.31
CA PHE A 232 23.99 -2.95 22.22
C PHE A 232 25.36 -3.62 22.21
N PHE A 233 25.40 -4.83 22.75
CA PHE A 233 26.63 -5.62 22.87
C PHE A 233 26.83 -6.54 21.67
N ARG A 234 28.02 -7.16 21.59
CA ARG A 234 28.45 -7.94 20.43
C ARG A 234 27.49 -9.06 20.02
N GLU A 235 26.84 -9.69 20.99
CA GLU A 235 25.87 -10.78 20.73
C GLU A 235 24.61 -10.24 20.05
N ASP A 236 24.07 -9.12 20.53
CA ASP A 236 22.91 -8.45 19.93
C ASP A 236 23.22 -7.96 18.51
N VAL A 237 24.44 -7.45 18.29
CA VAL A 237 24.91 -7.00 16.98
C VAL A 237 24.97 -8.17 16.00
N ALA A 238 25.49 -9.32 16.43
CA ALA A 238 25.56 -10.53 15.62
C ALA A 238 24.15 -11.06 15.31
N GLU A 239 23.23 -11.01 16.28
CA GLU A 239 21.84 -11.38 16.09
C GLU A 239 21.12 -10.45 15.10
N ASN A 240 21.30 -9.14 15.23
CA ASN A 240 20.79 -8.15 14.28
C ASN A 240 21.28 -8.43 12.85
N TRP A 241 22.56 -8.77 12.69
CA TRP A 241 23.09 -9.12 11.37
C TRP A 241 22.43 -10.34 10.74
N LYS A 242 21.93 -11.31 11.54
CA LYS A 242 21.17 -12.45 11.01
C LYS A 242 19.86 -12.00 10.36
N TYR A 243 19.16 -11.04 10.95
CA TYR A 243 17.94 -10.48 10.35
C TYR A 243 18.26 -9.75 9.04
N VAL A 244 19.26 -8.86 9.08
CA VAL A 244 19.68 -8.11 7.89
C VAL A 244 20.14 -9.04 6.76
N SER A 245 20.97 -10.05 7.07
CA SER A 245 21.48 -10.98 6.07
C SER A 245 20.37 -11.88 5.50
N THR A 246 19.39 -12.26 6.32
CA THR A 246 18.21 -13.01 5.89
C THR A 246 17.39 -12.21 4.88
N VAL A 247 17.14 -10.92 5.14
CA VAL A 247 16.44 -10.02 4.21
C VAL A 247 17.24 -9.85 2.91
N ILE A 248 18.57 -9.65 2.99
CA ILE A 248 19.42 -9.56 1.80
C ILE A 248 19.28 -10.82 0.93
N LEU A 249 19.32 -12.01 1.53
CA LEU A 249 19.20 -13.27 0.81
C LEU A 249 17.80 -13.49 0.23
N ASN A 250 16.78 -13.35 1.06
CA ASN A 250 15.43 -13.80 0.71
C ASN A 250 14.63 -12.75 -0.07
N PHE A 251 15.03 -11.48 0.00
CA PHE A 251 14.41 -10.41 -0.77
C PHE A 251 15.31 -9.94 -1.92
N PHE A 252 16.48 -9.39 -1.62
CA PHE A 252 17.28 -8.70 -2.65
C PHE A 252 17.99 -9.67 -3.61
N VAL A 253 18.56 -10.77 -3.11
CA VAL A 253 19.20 -11.78 -3.96
C VAL A 253 18.16 -12.63 -4.68
N ALA A 254 17.09 -13.05 -3.99
CA ALA A 254 16.00 -13.82 -4.59
C ALA A 254 15.33 -13.08 -5.76
N ASN A 255 15.24 -11.75 -5.70
CA ASN A 255 14.68 -10.91 -6.75
C ASN A 255 15.73 -10.33 -7.72
N ASN A 256 16.96 -10.85 -7.72
CA ASN A 256 18.05 -10.44 -8.62
C ASN A 256 18.43 -8.95 -8.55
N VAL A 257 18.15 -8.27 -7.45
CA VAL A 257 18.66 -6.91 -7.19
C VAL A 257 20.16 -6.98 -6.85
N LEU A 258 20.56 -8.02 -6.12
CA LEU A 258 21.94 -8.31 -5.75
C LEU A 258 22.38 -9.68 -6.26
N HIS A 259 23.63 -9.77 -6.70
CA HIS A 259 24.27 -11.03 -7.11
C HIS A 259 25.42 -11.38 -6.17
N LEU A 260 25.58 -12.66 -5.82
CA LEU A 260 26.59 -13.07 -4.84
C LEU A 260 27.70 -13.91 -5.48
N ASP A 261 28.95 -13.51 -5.24
CA ASP A 261 30.11 -14.38 -5.40
C ASP A 261 30.45 -15.10 -4.07
N LYS A 262 31.63 -15.72 -4.01
CA LYS A 262 32.12 -16.40 -2.81
C LYS A 262 32.36 -15.44 -1.64
N ALA A 263 32.77 -14.20 -1.91
CA ALA A 263 33.05 -13.21 -0.88
C ALA A 263 31.75 -12.66 -0.29
N GLY A 264 30.78 -12.28 -1.12
CA GLY A 264 29.45 -11.86 -0.69
C GLY A 264 28.75 -12.91 0.17
N ARG A 265 28.81 -14.19 -0.21
CA ARG A 265 28.25 -15.30 0.61
C ARG A 265 28.89 -15.42 1.99
N ARG A 266 30.19 -15.12 2.11
CA ARG A 266 30.88 -15.15 3.41
C ARG A 266 30.45 -13.99 4.31
N LEU A 267 30.18 -12.82 3.74
CA LEU A 267 29.71 -11.66 4.52
C LEU A 267 28.33 -11.90 5.15
N LEU A 268 27.47 -12.66 4.47
CA LEU A 268 26.12 -12.98 4.92
C LEU A 268 26.04 -14.18 5.88
N ALA A 269 27.12 -14.95 6.02
CA ALA A 269 27.15 -16.08 6.94
C ALA A 269 27.11 -15.57 8.40
N PRO A 270 26.31 -16.20 9.27
CA PRO A 270 26.39 -15.92 10.71
C PRO A 270 27.77 -16.34 11.22
N ASN A 271 28.46 -15.41 11.89
CA ASN A 271 29.75 -15.65 12.55
C ASN A 271 29.57 -16.25 13.94
#